data_AF-A0A645F4M4-F1
#
_entry.id   AF-A0A645F4M4-F1
#
_cell.length_a   1.000
_cell.length_b   1.000
_cell.length_c   1.000
_cell.angle_alpha   90.00
_cell.angle_beta   90.00
_cell.angle_gamma   90.00
#
_symmetry.space_group_name_H-M   'P 1'
#
loop_
_entity.id
_entity.type
_entity.pdbx_description
1 polymer ?
#
loop_
_entity_poly.entity_id
_entity_poly.type
_entity_poly.pdbx_seq_one_letter_code
_entity_poly.pdbx_strand_id
1 'polypeptide(L)'
;MIIDGIRDLMLDINNATQATTLIGDLMQWTSEREIHIQTVLHLNKGDDNSRGHIGTELNNKAETVLQITKDPTDEDRSIVSASFIRSKPFEKFAFRISDEPDNINIPQLDTDYQPEITSRRSNFDYTELSENEHRQALELAFENHENGFGYSEMIKVLRNSYAKIIGATYGIGKVKKLLTFLKNKRMIVQNNNKQYVFNSKFYY
;
A
#
# COMPACT_ATOMS: atom_id res chain seq x y z
N MET A 1 8.83 27.16 2.05
CA MET A 1 8.09 27.28 3.32
C MET A 1 7.81 25.87 3.85
N ILE A 2 7.93 25.66 5.16
CA ILE A 2 7.65 24.38 5.82
C ILE A 2 6.53 24.58 6.84
N ILE A 3 5.54 23.70 6.86
CA ILE A 3 4.41 23.70 7.81
C ILE A 3 4.35 22.33 8.49
N ASP A 4 4.75 22.25 9.75
CA ASP A 4 4.84 20.98 10.51
C ASP A 4 3.48 20.46 11.02
N GLY A 5 2.42 21.28 10.89
CA GLY A 5 1.09 20.94 11.36
C GLY A 5 0.00 21.55 10.49
N ILE A 6 -0.13 21.11 9.24
CA ILE A 6 -1.22 21.62 8.35
C ILE A 6 -2.61 21.36 8.95
N ARG A 7 -2.73 20.27 9.73
CA ARG A 7 -3.92 19.96 10.52
C ARG A 7 -4.34 21.11 11.44
N ASP A 8 -3.38 21.78 12.06
CA ASP A 8 -3.67 22.76 13.11
C ASP A 8 -4.12 24.11 12.53
N LEU A 9 -4.07 24.26 11.20
CA LEU A 9 -4.66 25.37 10.46
C LEU A 9 -6.17 25.21 10.24
N MET A 10 -6.76 24.10 10.69
CA MET A 10 -8.19 23.81 10.56
C MET A 10 -8.84 23.52 11.91
N LEU A 11 -10.09 23.95 12.06
CA LEU A 11 -10.89 23.64 13.26
C LEU A 11 -11.42 22.21 13.23
N ASP A 12 -11.84 21.74 12.04
CA ASP A 12 -12.35 20.39 11.84
C ASP A 12 -11.73 19.77 10.58
N ILE A 13 -10.87 18.77 10.78
CA ILE A 13 -10.19 18.01 9.73
C ILE A 13 -11.13 17.25 8.79
N ASN A 14 -12.38 17.02 9.22
CA ASN A 14 -13.41 16.35 8.44
C ASN A 14 -14.34 17.35 7.73
N ASN A 15 -14.10 18.65 7.86
CA ASN A 15 -14.83 19.64 7.10
C ASN A 15 -14.23 19.80 5.70
N ALA A 16 -14.90 19.24 4.70
CA ALA A 16 -14.45 19.29 3.30
C ALA A 16 -14.29 20.72 2.76
N THR A 17 -15.19 21.64 3.13
CA THR A 17 -15.11 23.04 2.68
C THR A 17 -13.87 23.73 3.23
N GLN A 18 -13.59 23.59 4.53
CA GLN A 18 -12.38 24.16 5.13
C GLN A 18 -11.11 23.56 4.50
N ALA A 19 -11.10 22.26 4.23
CA ALA A 19 -9.98 21.61 3.55
C ALA A 19 -9.74 22.19 2.15
N THR A 20 -10.79 22.29 1.33
CA THR A 20 -10.68 22.84 -0.02
C THR A 20 -10.24 24.31 0.00
N THR A 21 -10.76 25.13 0.91
CA THR A 21 -10.34 26.54 1.04
C THR A 21 -8.88 26.64 1.43
N LEU A 22 -8.46 25.96 2.50
CA LEU A 22 -7.07 26.02 2.97
C LEU A 22 -6.08 25.54 1.89
N ILE A 23 -6.36 24.42 1.24
CA ILE A 23 -5.50 23.92 0.16
C ILE A 23 -5.52 24.88 -1.04
N GLY A 24 -6.66 25.49 -1.35
CA GLY A 24 -6.78 26.54 -2.37
C GLY A 24 -5.86 27.73 -2.08
N ASP A 25 -5.87 28.24 -0.85
CA ASP A 25 -5.03 29.35 -0.41
C ASP A 25 -3.53 29.00 -0.52
N LEU A 26 -3.14 27.78 -0.12
CA LEU A 26 -1.77 27.30 -0.28
C LEU A 26 -1.36 27.25 -1.75
N MET A 27 -2.22 26.75 -2.64
CA MET A 27 -1.93 26.71 -4.08
C MET A 27 -1.82 28.11 -4.66
N GLN A 28 -2.69 29.05 -4.27
CA GLN A 28 -2.60 30.44 -4.67
C GLN A 28 -1.26 31.04 -4.25
N TRP A 29 -0.81 30.83 -3.01
CA TRP A 29 0.49 31.32 -2.55
C TRP A 29 1.68 30.71 -3.29
N THR A 30 1.64 29.41 -3.62
CA THR A 30 2.72 28.81 -4.45
C THR A 30 2.85 29.52 -5.79
N SER A 31 1.72 29.90 -6.41
CA SER A 31 1.70 30.55 -7.72
C SER A 31 2.06 32.03 -7.66
N GLU A 32 1.49 32.79 -6.71
CA GLU A 32 1.70 34.24 -6.63
C GLU A 32 3.09 34.61 -6.11
N ARG A 33 3.68 33.76 -5.27
CA ARG A 33 4.96 34.02 -4.61
C ARG A 33 6.10 33.17 -5.15
N GLU A 34 5.80 32.26 -6.08
CA GLU A 34 6.77 31.31 -6.66
C GLU A 34 7.53 30.52 -5.59
N ILE A 35 6.81 30.06 -4.56
CA ILE A 35 7.38 29.33 -3.42
C ILE A 35 7.02 27.85 -3.43
N HIS A 36 7.96 27.03 -2.98
CA HIS A 36 7.68 25.65 -2.60
C HIS A 36 7.10 25.59 -1.17
N ILE A 37 6.02 24.85 -0.99
CA ILE A 37 5.41 24.58 0.31
C ILE A 37 5.53 23.08 0.61
N GLN A 38 6.22 22.77 1.69
CA GLN A 38 6.29 21.43 2.26
C GLN A 38 5.42 21.39 3.53
N THR A 39 4.62 20.34 3.67
CA THR A 39 3.78 20.16 4.86
C THR A 39 3.97 18.77 5.44
N VAL A 40 3.84 18.64 6.76
CA VAL A 40 3.85 17.36 7.47
C VAL A 40 2.43 17.01 7.86
N LEU A 41 2.03 15.78 7.56
CA LEU A 41 0.75 15.22 7.95
C LEU A 41 0.96 13.86 8.60
N HIS A 42 0.50 13.74 9.84
CA HIS A 42 0.48 12.46 10.54
C HIS A 42 -0.64 11.56 9.99
N LEU A 43 -0.30 10.32 9.66
CA LEU A 43 -1.25 9.28 9.27
C LEU A 43 -2.15 8.88 10.46
N ASN A 44 -3.31 8.30 10.18
CA ASN A 44 -4.19 7.79 11.23
C ASN A 44 -3.55 6.58 11.93
N LYS A 45 -3.86 6.40 13.22
CA LYS A 45 -3.48 5.18 13.94
C LYS A 45 -4.29 4.00 13.40
N GLY A 46 -3.68 3.16 12.55
CA GLY A 46 -4.25 1.89 12.09
C GLY A 46 -4.64 1.81 10.61
N ASP A 47 -4.48 2.88 9.83
CA ASP A 47 -4.47 2.80 8.37
C ASP A 47 -3.41 3.74 7.76
N ASP A 48 -2.82 3.36 6.63
CA ASP A 48 -1.84 4.18 5.90
C ASP A 48 -2.51 5.36 5.15
N ASN A 49 -3.74 5.72 5.49
CA ASN A 49 -4.47 6.78 4.80
C ASN A 49 -4.20 8.15 5.42
N SER A 50 -4.10 9.15 4.56
CA SER A 50 -4.01 10.54 4.98
C SER A 50 -5.26 10.94 5.78
N ARG A 51 -5.05 11.61 6.92
CA ARG A 51 -6.09 11.88 7.91
C ARG A 51 -7.12 12.92 7.43
N GLY A 52 -8.39 12.55 7.42
CA GLY A 52 -9.53 13.44 7.18
C GLY A 52 -9.66 13.93 5.73
N HIS A 53 -10.59 14.87 5.53
CA HIS A 53 -10.78 15.51 4.21
C HIS A 53 -9.54 16.33 3.81
N ILE A 54 -8.87 16.94 4.78
CA ILE A 54 -7.61 17.68 4.53
C ILE A 54 -6.52 16.79 3.93
N GLY A 55 -6.36 15.56 4.44
CA GLY A 55 -5.39 14.61 3.91
C GLY A 55 -5.70 14.20 2.47
N THR A 56 -6.96 13.97 2.16
CA THR A 56 -7.41 13.64 0.79
C THR A 56 -7.17 14.80 -0.17
N GLU A 57 -7.60 16.02 0.18
CA GLU A 57 -7.45 17.20 -0.68
C GLU A 57 -5.98 17.57 -0.90
N LEU A 58 -5.16 17.48 0.15
CA LEU A 58 -3.72 17.72 0.06
C LEU A 58 -3.05 16.72 -0.91
N ASN A 59 -3.31 15.43 -0.75
CA ASN A 59 -2.74 14.41 -1.65
C ASN A 59 -3.16 14.63 -3.11
N ASN A 60 -4.41 15.04 -3.35
CA ASN A 60 -4.92 15.30 -4.70
C ASN A 60 -4.22 16.49 -5.38
N LYS A 61 -3.76 17.48 -4.61
CA LYS A 61 -3.12 18.70 -5.13
C LYS A 61 -1.60 18.66 -5.09
N ALA A 62 -1.01 17.86 -4.21
CA ALA A 62 0.42 17.73 -4.07
C ALA A 62 1.11 17.26 -5.37
N GLU A 63 2.30 17.80 -5.62
CA GLU A 63 3.19 17.30 -6.67
C GLU A 63 3.87 15.99 -6.25
N THR A 64 4.33 15.94 -5.00
CA THR A 64 5.04 14.81 -4.40
C THR A 64 4.51 14.55 -3.00
N VAL A 65 4.21 13.29 -2.70
CA VAL A 65 3.81 12.80 -1.39
C VAL A 65 4.80 11.74 -0.95
N LEU A 66 5.52 12.05 0.13
CA LEU A 66 6.50 11.16 0.74
C LEU A 66 5.91 10.52 1.98
N GLN A 67 6.08 9.21 2.10
CA GLN A 67 5.74 8.45 3.30
C GLN A 67 7.02 8.00 3.99
N ILE A 68 7.08 8.30 5.28
CA ILE A 68 8.18 7.96 6.17
C ILE A 68 7.64 6.96 7.20
N THR A 69 8.25 5.79 7.26
CA THR A 69 7.87 4.72 8.19
C THR A 69 9.11 4.15 8.87
N LYS A 70 8.99 3.70 10.12
CA LYS A 70 10.05 2.94 10.78
C LYS A 70 10.23 1.58 10.08
N ASP A 71 11.47 1.10 9.98
CA ASP A 71 11.74 -0.25 9.49
C ASP A 71 11.25 -1.26 10.55
N PRO A 72 10.40 -2.25 10.19
CA PRO A 72 9.92 -3.25 11.14
C PRO A 72 11.03 -4.17 11.68
N THR A 73 12.20 -4.20 11.03
CA THR A 73 13.35 -5.02 11.41
C THR A 73 14.45 -4.21 12.11
N ASP A 74 14.38 -2.88 12.06
CA ASP A 74 15.38 -1.96 12.62
C ASP A 74 14.70 -0.66 13.09
N GLU A 75 14.44 -0.53 14.39
CA GLU A 75 13.68 0.59 14.96
C GLU A 75 14.38 1.97 14.80
N ASP A 76 15.70 1.98 14.60
CA ASP A 76 16.48 3.20 14.42
C ASP A 76 16.49 3.67 12.96
N ARG A 77 16.13 2.79 12.03
CA ARG A 77 16.01 3.10 10.60
C ARG A 77 14.63 3.64 10.24
N SER A 78 14.63 4.73 9.49
CA SER A 78 13.42 5.32 8.89
C SER A 78 13.48 5.18 7.37
N ILE A 79 12.49 4.51 6.79
CA ILE A 79 12.37 4.28 5.35
C ILE A 79 11.51 5.39 4.74
N VAL A 80 12.02 6.01 3.67
CA VAL A 80 11.32 7.00 2.86
C VAL A 80 10.87 6.36 1.56
N SER A 81 9.60 6.53 1.24
CA SER A 81 9.01 6.04 -0.01
C SER A 81 8.10 7.10 -0.63
N ALA A 82 7.96 7.08 -1.95
CA ALA A 82 7.00 7.93 -2.66
C ALA A 82 5.64 7.23 -2.67
N SER A 83 4.65 7.78 -1.95
CA SER A 83 3.26 7.35 -2.07
C SER A 83 2.63 7.85 -3.37
N PHE A 84 3.03 9.05 -3.80
CA PHE A 84 2.61 9.65 -5.06
C PHE A 84 3.67 10.64 -5.55
N ILE A 85 3.96 10.63 -6.85
CA ILE A 85 4.86 11.61 -7.48
C ILE A 85 4.39 11.84 -8.92
N ARG A 86 4.24 13.11 -9.32
CA ARG A 86 3.89 13.47 -10.70
C ARG A 86 5.11 13.48 -11.63
N SER A 87 6.27 13.78 -11.05
CA SER A 87 7.57 13.88 -11.72
C SER A 87 8.29 12.52 -11.77
N LYS A 88 9.59 12.52 -12.09
CA LYS A 88 10.39 11.28 -12.17
C LYS A 88 10.40 10.57 -10.80
N PRO A 89 9.97 9.30 -10.72
CA PRO A 89 10.01 8.55 -9.46
C PRO A 89 11.43 8.24 -9.02
N PHE A 90 11.61 8.03 -7.71
CA PHE A 90 12.87 7.63 -7.09
C PHE A 90 12.69 6.31 -6.32
N GLU A 91 13.79 5.58 -6.13
CA GLU A 91 13.79 4.35 -5.33
C GLU A 91 13.69 4.66 -3.84
N LYS A 92 13.07 3.76 -3.07
CA LYS A 92 13.04 3.93 -1.61
C LYS A 92 14.46 4.04 -1.08
N PHE A 93 14.65 4.93 -0.12
CA PHE A 93 15.90 5.06 0.62
C PHE A 93 15.58 5.09 2.10
N ALA A 94 16.60 4.94 2.94
CA ALA A 94 16.42 5.04 4.37
C ALA A 94 17.42 6.03 4.98
N PHE A 95 17.08 6.54 6.16
CA PHE A 95 17.96 7.37 6.96
C PHE A 95 17.86 6.95 8.43
N ARG A 96 18.91 7.27 9.19
CA ARG A 96 18.99 7.14 10.65
C ARG A 96 19.17 8.51 11.26
N ILE A 97 18.81 8.66 12.53
CA ILE A 97 19.11 9.87 13.29
C ILE A 97 20.42 9.64 14.02
N SER A 98 21.43 10.48 13.78
CA SER A 98 22.69 10.48 14.51
C SER A 98 22.60 11.41 15.71
N ASP A 99 23.01 10.91 16.88
CA ASP A 99 23.25 11.71 18.07
C ASP A 99 24.65 12.31 17.98
N GLU A 100 24.76 13.48 17.36
CA GLU A 100 26.04 14.20 17.31
C GLU A 100 26.41 14.75 18.72
N PRO A 101 27.72 14.96 19.01
CA PRO A 101 28.20 15.38 20.32
C PRO A 101 27.52 16.64 20.91
N ASP A 102 26.94 17.48 20.06
CA ASP A 102 26.25 18.71 20.42
C ASP A 102 24.73 18.51 20.72
N ASN A 103 24.24 17.26 20.86
CA ASN A 103 22.82 16.88 20.99
C ASN A 103 21.94 17.31 19.80
N ILE A 104 22.55 17.54 18.64
CA ILE A 104 21.82 17.84 17.42
C ILE A 104 21.52 16.51 16.72
N ASN A 105 20.23 16.18 16.65
CA ASN A 105 19.72 15.00 15.97
C ASN A 105 19.72 15.24 14.45
N ILE A 106 20.68 14.67 13.73
CA ILE A 106 20.82 14.89 12.28
C ILE A 106 20.41 13.63 11.50
N PRO A 107 19.49 13.73 10.52
CA PRO A 107 19.22 12.63 9.60
C PRO A 107 20.45 12.33 8.72
N GLN A 108 20.95 11.10 8.79
CA GLN A 108 22.04 10.58 7.96
C GLN A 108 21.51 9.46 7.06
N LEU A 109 21.89 9.50 5.77
CA LEU A 109 21.50 8.48 4.81
C LEU A 109 22.03 7.11 5.28
N ASP A 110 21.16 6.11 5.31
CA ASP A 110 21.53 4.74 5.61
C ASP A 110 21.96 4.05 4.31
N THR A 111 23.26 3.94 4.09
CA THR A 111 23.84 3.30 2.90
C THR A 111 23.76 1.78 2.92
N ASP A 112 23.49 1.18 4.09
CA ASP A 112 23.35 -0.26 4.25
C ASP A 112 21.92 -0.72 3.95
N TYR A 113 20.96 0.22 3.88
CA TYR A 113 19.62 -0.05 3.39
C TYR A 113 19.68 -0.40 1.90
N GLN A 114 19.57 -1.69 1.63
CA GLN A 114 19.23 -2.16 0.31
C GLN A 114 17.71 -2.16 0.23
N PRO A 115 17.10 -1.27 -0.60
CA PRO A 115 15.69 -1.41 -0.87
C PRO A 115 15.50 -2.85 -1.35
N GLU A 116 14.60 -3.59 -0.71
CA GLU A 116 14.11 -4.81 -1.34
C GLU A 116 13.79 -4.43 -2.77
N ILE A 117 14.26 -5.22 -3.74
CA ILE A 117 13.87 -5.07 -5.13
C ILE A 117 12.38 -5.45 -5.20
N THR A 118 11.53 -4.61 -4.62
CA THR A 118 10.16 -4.40 -5.06
C THR A 118 10.25 -3.71 -6.42
N SER A 119 10.93 -4.36 -7.36
CA SER A 119 10.45 -4.47 -8.73
C SER A 119 8.93 -4.58 -8.62
N ARG A 120 8.21 -3.59 -9.13
CA ARG A 120 6.90 -3.63 -9.81
C ARG A 120 6.00 -4.89 -9.67
N ARG A 121 6.05 -5.66 -8.59
CA ARG A 121 5.28 -6.89 -8.36
C ARG A 121 3.97 -6.61 -7.63
N SER A 122 3.72 -5.36 -7.22
CA SER A 122 2.36 -4.94 -6.86
C SER A 122 1.40 -5.00 -8.06
N ASN A 123 1.95 -5.00 -9.29
CA ASN A 123 1.17 -5.13 -10.52
C ASN A 123 1.10 -6.55 -11.08
N PHE A 124 1.83 -7.54 -10.54
CA PHE A 124 1.81 -8.90 -11.06
C PHE A 124 0.36 -9.41 -11.05
N ASP A 125 -0.26 -9.52 -12.21
CA ASP A 125 -1.68 -9.84 -12.29
C ASP A 125 -1.83 -11.35 -12.18
N TYR A 126 -2.91 -11.82 -11.55
CA TYR A 126 -3.14 -13.25 -11.48
C TYR A 126 -3.36 -13.85 -12.88
N THR A 127 -3.63 -13.03 -13.89
CA THR A 127 -3.73 -13.45 -15.29
C THR A 127 -2.37 -13.74 -15.94
N GLU A 128 -1.28 -13.27 -15.33
CA GLU A 128 0.10 -13.49 -15.79
C GLU A 128 0.70 -14.79 -15.25
N LEU A 129 0.04 -15.44 -14.28
CA LEU A 129 0.45 -16.73 -13.75
C LEU A 129 0.24 -17.84 -14.79
N SER A 130 1.21 -18.74 -14.85
CA SER A 130 1.07 -20.00 -15.55
C SER A 130 0.04 -20.90 -14.87
N GLU A 131 -0.49 -21.86 -15.63
CA GLU A 131 -1.39 -22.88 -15.09
C GLU A 131 -0.79 -23.59 -13.86
N ASN A 132 0.51 -23.89 -13.92
CA ASN A 132 1.20 -24.62 -12.87
C ASN A 132 1.29 -23.78 -11.58
N GLU A 133 1.53 -22.48 -11.67
CA GLU A 133 1.57 -21.61 -10.49
C GLU A 133 0.18 -21.45 -9.86
N HIS A 134 -0.87 -21.36 -10.67
CA HIS A 134 -2.25 -21.40 -10.16
C HIS A 134 -2.55 -22.72 -9.44
N ARG A 135 -2.11 -23.84 -10.02
CA ARG A 135 -2.28 -25.17 -9.45
C ARG A 135 -1.57 -25.30 -8.11
N GLN A 136 -0.29 -24.91 -8.03
CA GLN A 136 0.47 -24.93 -6.78
C GLN A 136 -0.16 -24.04 -5.70
N ALA A 137 -0.62 -22.84 -6.06
CA ALA A 137 -1.30 -21.95 -5.12
C ALA A 137 -2.63 -22.53 -4.61
N LEU A 138 -3.34 -23.30 -5.44
CA LEU A 138 -4.59 -23.95 -5.07
C LEU A 138 -4.37 -25.23 -4.26
N GLU A 139 -3.38 -26.05 -4.61
CA GLU A 139 -3.00 -27.22 -3.82
C GLU A 139 -2.63 -26.80 -2.40
N LEU A 140 -1.85 -25.72 -2.26
CA LEU A 140 -1.50 -25.13 -0.98
C LEU A 140 -2.71 -24.53 -0.24
N ALA A 141 -3.68 -23.96 -0.98
CA ALA A 141 -4.91 -23.41 -0.39
C ALA A 141 -5.80 -24.51 0.22
N PHE A 142 -5.88 -25.66 -0.45
CA PHE A 142 -6.78 -26.75 -0.10
C PHE A 142 -6.09 -27.90 0.66
N GLU A 143 -4.82 -27.72 1.03
CA GLU A 143 -4.06 -28.68 1.82
C GLU A 143 -4.82 -28.98 3.13
N ASN A 144 -5.26 -30.23 3.29
CA ASN A 144 -6.05 -30.73 4.42
C ASN A 144 -7.48 -30.15 4.56
N HIS A 145 -8.05 -29.53 3.52
CA HIS A 145 -9.40 -28.96 3.54
C HIS A 145 -10.29 -29.46 2.39
N GLU A 146 -10.64 -30.75 2.42
CA GLU A 146 -11.47 -31.41 1.40
C GLU A 146 -12.91 -30.88 1.34
N ASN A 147 -13.46 -30.40 2.47
CA ASN A 147 -14.83 -29.89 2.55
C ASN A 147 -15.00 -28.51 1.89
N GLY A 148 -13.91 -27.86 1.49
CA GLY A 148 -13.92 -26.55 0.88
C GLY A 148 -14.21 -25.40 1.83
N PHE A 149 -14.19 -24.18 1.30
CA PHE A 149 -14.25 -22.96 2.08
C PHE A 149 -15.53 -22.16 1.84
N GLY A 150 -16.02 -21.47 2.87
CA GLY A 150 -17.00 -20.39 2.71
C GLY A 150 -16.36 -19.17 2.03
N TYR A 151 -17.17 -18.20 1.57
CA TYR A 151 -16.68 -17.05 0.80
C TYR A 151 -15.61 -16.22 1.54
N SER A 152 -15.86 -15.86 2.80
CA SER A 152 -14.94 -15.04 3.60
C SER A 152 -13.61 -15.76 3.84
N GLU A 153 -13.66 -17.06 4.07
CA GLU A 153 -12.49 -17.90 4.31
C GLU A 153 -11.71 -18.14 3.02
N MET A 154 -12.41 -18.37 1.90
CA MET A 154 -11.80 -18.53 0.58
C MET A 154 -10.95 -17.32 0.19
N ILE A 155 -11.44 -16.10 0.46
CA ILE A 155 -10.68 -14.87 0.21
C ILE A 155 -9.40 -14.81 1.07
N LYS A 156 -9.47 -15.24 2.34
CA LYS A 156 -8.28 -15.28 3.22
C LYS A 156 -7.27 -16.31 2.72
N VAL A 157 -7.72 -17.52 2.42
CA VAL A 157 -6.86 -18.63 2.01
C VAL A 157 -6.19 -18.33 0.66
N LEU A 158 -6.93 -17.84 -0.33
CA LEU A 158 -6.36 -17.44 -1.63
C LEU A 158 -5.31 -16.33 -1.47
N ARG A 159 -5.58 -15.34 -0.61
CA ARG A 159 -4.62 -14.26 -0.36
C ARG A 159 -3.30 -14.81 0.18
N ASN A 160 -3.37 -15.75 1.11
CA ASN A 160 -2.19 -16.33 1.77
C ASN A 160 -1.44 -17.28 0.84
N SER A 161 -2.14 -18.14 0.10
CA SER A 161 -1.51 -19.13 -0.76
C SER A 161 -0.84 -18.50 -1.98
N TYR A 162 -1.50 -17.52 -2.63
CA TYR A 162 -0.90 -16.79 -3.75
C TYR A 162 0.26 -15.89 -3.31
N ALA A 163 0.22 -15.36 -2.08
CA ALA A 163 1.35 -14.60 -1.54
C ALA A 163 2.62 -15.46 -1.42
N LYS A 164 2.47 -16.75 -1.06
CA LYS A 164 3.60 -17.69 -0.97
C LYS A 164 4.20 -18.05 -2.33
N ILE A 165 3.38 -18.14 -3.38
CA ILE A 165 3.86 -18.45 -4.74
C ILE A 165 4.54 -17.24 -5.39
N ILE A 166 3.97 -16.04 -5.23
CA ILE A 166 4.40 -14.83 -5.94
C ILE A 166 5.46 -14.05 -5.14
N GLY A 167 5.53 -14.29 -3.84
CA GLY A 167 6.34 -13.50 -2.89
C GLY A 167 5.75 -12.11 -2.62
N ALA A 168 4.47 -11.88 -2.94
CA ALA A 168 3.81 -10.59 -2.76
C ALA A 168 2.32 -10.77 -2.40
N THR A 169 1.81 -9.94 -1.48
CA THR A 169 0.43 -10.06 -1.00
C THR A 169 -0.55 -9.25 -1.87
N TYR A 170 -1.60 -9.89 -2.36
CA TYR A 170 -2.68 -9.18 -3.05
C TYR A 170 -3.59 -8.41 -2.09
N GLY A 171 -4.03 -7.23 -2.53
CA GLY A 171 -5.12 -6.49 -1.89
C GLY A 171 -6.47 -7.22 -2.04
N ILE A 172 -7.37 -7.05 -1.08
CA ILE A 172 -8.65 -7.79 -1.00
C ILE A 172 -9.47 -7.66 -2.28
N GLY A 173 -9.52 -6.47 -2.89
CA GLY A 173 -10.22 -6.25 -4.17
C GLY A 173 -9.66 -7.10 -5.32
N LYS A 174 -8.34 -7.28 -5.37
CA LYS A 174 -7.66 -8.11 -6.38
C LYS A 174 -7.91 -9.60 -6.13
N VAL A 175 -7.92 -10.03 -4.86
CA VAL A 175 -8.25 -11.42 -4.49
C VAL A 175 -9.70 -11.77 -4.87
N LYS A 176 -10.65 -10.84 -4.75
CA LYS A 176 -12.03 -11.05 -5.22
C LYS A 176 -12.09 -11.27 -6.74
N LYS A 177 -11.32 -10.50 -7.51
CA LYS A 177 -11.24 -10.68 -8.97
C LYS A 177 -10.55 -12.00 -9.34
N LEU A 178 -9.49 -12.37 -8.62
CA LEU A 178 -8.84 -13.68 -8.72
C LEU A 178 -9.85 -14.81 -8.49
N LEU A 179 -10.65 -14.75 -7.43
CA LEU A 179 -11.68 -15.77 -7.17
C LEU A 179 -12.64 -15.90 -8.36
N THR A 180 -13.10 -14.79 -8.93
CA THR A 180 -13.95 -14.81 -10.13
C THR A 180 -13.24 -15.44 -11.33
N PHE A 181 -11.97 -15.10 -11.56
CA PHE A 181 -11.17 -15.70 -12.62
C PHE A 181 -11.04 -17.22 -12.48
N LEU A 182 -10.71 -17.70 -11.28
CA LEU A 182 -10.55 -19.13 -11.00
C LEU A 182 -11.87 -19.90 -11.15
N LYS A 183 -13.00 -19.29 -10.80
CA LYS A 183 -14.34 -19.83 -11.07
C LYS A 183 -14.62 -19.93 -12.56
N ASN A 184 -14.31 -18.88 -13.33
CA ASN A 184 -14.55 -18.83 -14.77
C ASN A 184 -13.71 -19.89 -15.51
N LYS A 185 -12.46 -20.09 -15.07
CA LYS A 185 -11.56 -21.16 -15.54
C LYS A 185 -11.88 -22.54 -14.97
N ARG A 186 -12.93 -22.67 -14.14
CA ARG A 186 -13.34 -23.91 -13.46
C ARG A 186 -12.24 -24.58 -12.64
N MET A 187 -11.24 -23.82 -12.20
CA MET A 187 -10.21 -24.29 -11.27
C MET A 187 -10.77 -24.47 -9.86
N ILE A 188 -11.78 -23.66 -9.52
CA ILE A 188 -12.58 -23.78 -8.30
C ILE A 188 -14.04 -23.88 -8.71
N VAL A 189 -14.79 -24.77 -8.07
CA VAL A 189 -16.24 -24.93 -8.23
C VAL A 189 -16.95 -24.77 -6.89
N GLN A 190 -18.26 -24.51 -6.92
CA GLN A 190 -19.07 -24.51 -5.70
C GLN A 190 -19.82 -25.84 -5.58
N ASN A 191 -19.69 -26.49 -4.43
CA ASN A 191 -20.45 -27.70 -4.12
C ASN A 191 -21.92 -27.37 -3.75
N ASN A 192 -22.73 -28.40 -3.51
CA ASN A 192 -24.14 -28.25 -3.12
C ASN A 192 -24.34 -27.44 -1.82
N ASN A 193 -23.31 -27.37 -0.97
CA ASN A 193 -23.30 -26.59 0.28
C ASN A 193 -22.81 -25.15 0.08
N LYS A 194 -22.66 -24.69 -1.17
CA LYS A 194 -22.11 -23.37 -1.54
C LYS A 194 -20.66 -23.14 -1.12
N GLN A 195 -19.93 -24.19 -0.75
CA GLN A 195 -18.51 -24.11 -0.42
C GLN A 195 -17.67 -24.21 -1.69
N TYR A 196 -16.59 -23.44 -1.73
CA TYR A 196 -15.62 -23.45 -2.81
C TYR A 196 -14.69 -24.64 -2.64
N VAL A 197 -14.58 -25.49 -3.68
CA VAL A 197 -13.72 -26.68 -3.71
C VAL A 197 -12.79 -26.63 -4.92
N PHE A 198 -11.57 -27.15 -4.75
CA PHE A 198 -10.59 -27.25 -5.83
C PHE A 198 -10.98 -28.34 -6.83
N ASN A 199 -10.94 -28.02 -8.13
CA ASN A 199 -11.18 -28.97 -9.20
C ASN A 199 -9.85 -29.32 -9.89
N SER A 200 -9.19 -30.39 -9.46
CA SER A 200 -7.87 -30.79 -10.01
C SER A 200 -7.86 -31.11 -11.51
N LYS A 201 -9.03 -31.33 -12.13
CA LYS A 201 -9.20 -31.70 -13.55
C LYS A 201 -9.57 -30.53 -14.47
N PHE A 202 -9.26 -29.28 -14.08
CA PHE A 202 -9.53 -28.11 -14.91
C PHE A 202 -8.61 -28.06 -16.16
N TYR A 203 -9.05 -27.36 -17.21
CA TYR A 203 -8.26 -27.05 -18.41
C TYR A 203 -8.15 -25.52 -18.55
N TYR A 204 -6.93 -25.01 -18.76
CA TYR A 204 -6.60 -23.57 -18.78
C TYR A 204 -7.00 -22.87 -20.09
#